data_AF-A0A821RNA7-F1
#
_entry.id   AF-A0A821RNA7-F1
#
_cell.length_a   1.000
_cell.length_b   1.000
_cell.length_c   1.000
_cell.angle_alpha   90.00
_cell.angle_beta   90.00
_cell.angle_gamma   90.00
#
_symmetry.space_group_name_H-M   'P 1'
#
loop_
_entity.id
_entity.type
_entity.pdbx_description
1 polymer ?
#
loop_
_entity_poly.entity_id
_entity_poly.type
_entity_poly.pdbx_seq_one_letter_code
_entity_poly.pdbx_strand_id
1 'polypeptide(L)'
;MAIYSNYSFLPVRLLNIPGLFTGCLTDEGIRHSSLICLFNQTCVDLMSYWLNASNVLALDANILNHFTPHSTIDEMVNEVFVDLWNYSASYHDFYQQCRPDRCSYKLSEHNSVWLIVTAVFSLIGGLMKILQIAIPHVLRIIFSLYSRFERWWHRQPPPIIPRSKFSFQIIINRLRQLNLFASEDPTKDDEHEIRGQILSTRIFIIILLLALVILTMIARHDSE
;
A
#
# COMPACT_ATOMS: atom_id res chain seq x y z
N MET A 1 22.36 -16.57 -20.31
CA MET A 1 23.23 -15.55 -20.94
C MET A 1 24.00 -16.26 -22.06
N ALA A 2 23.53 -16.16 -23.30
CA ALA A 2 24.34 -16.57 -24.45
C ALA A 2 25.39 -15.47 -24.67
N ILE A 3 26.67 -15.80 -24.53
CA ILE A 3 27.75 -14.88 -24.89
C ILE A 3 27.73 -14.79 -26.41
N TYR A 4 27.00 -13.82 -26.95
CA TYR A 4 27.09 -13.48 -28.37
C TYR A 4 28.40 -12.73 -28.59
N SER A 5 29.48 -13.48 -28.84
CA SER A 5 30.68 -12.88 -29.42
C SER A 5 30.34 -12.45 -30.84
N ASN A 6 30.41 -11.14 -31.06
CA ASN A 6 30.10 -10.46 -32.32
C ASN A 6 31.24 -10.69 -33.33
N TYR A 7 31.40 -11.92 -33.83
CA TYR A 7 32.29 -12.23 -34.94
C TYR A 7 31.70 -13.28 -35.87
N SER A 8 31.62 -12.88 -37.13
CA SER A 8 31.16 -13.58 -38.32
C SER A 8 31.92 -14.90 -38.55
N PHE A 9 31.18 -15.95 -38.94
CA PHE A 9 31.66 -17.15 -39.63
C PHE A 9 32.79 -17.97 -38.96
N LEU A 10 32.48 -18.65 -37.85
CA LEU A 10 33.17 -19.89 -37.43
C LEU A 10 32.14 -20.84 -36.82
N PRO A 11 32.31 -22.18 -36.91
CA PRO A 11 31.30 -23.11 -36.43
C PRO A 11 31.10 -22.88 -34.94
N VAL A 12 29.84 -22.66 -34.54
CA VAL A 12 29.44 -22.55 -33.14
C VAL A 12 29.91 -23.82 -32.45
N ARG A 13 31.08 -23.78 -31.79
CA ARG A 13 31.44 -24.79 -30.81
C ARG A 13 30.41 -24.61 -29.71
N LEU A 14 29.41 -25.50 -29.71
CA LEU A 14 28.48 -25.63 -28.60
C LEU A 14 29.32 -25.89 -27.35
N LEU A 15 29.52 -24.84 -26.56
CA LEU A 15 30.17 -24.94 -25.27
C LEU A 15 29.20 -25.66 -24.36
N ASN A 16 29.34 -26.98 -24.29
CA ASN A 16 28.49 -27.81 -23.46
C ASN A 16 29.04 -27.80 -22.03
N ILE A 17 28.53 -26.88 -21.21
CA ILE A 17 28.85 -26.81 -19.80
C ILE A 17 27.87 -27.72 -19.05
N PRO A 18 28.34 -28.76 -18.34
CA PRO A 18 27.47 -29.62 -17.56
C PRO A 18 26.66 -28.80 -16.56
N GLY A 19 25.35 -29.07 -16.51
CA GLY A 19 24.39 -28.36 -15.65
C GLY A 19 23.87 -27.04 -16.22
N LEU A 20 24.43 -26.50 -17.30
CA LEU A 20 23.89 -25.28 -17.91
C LEU A 20 22.83 -25.61 -18.97
N PHE A 21 21.60 -25.19 -18.74
CA PHE A 21 20.48 -25.39 -19.66
C PHE A 21 20.19 -24.11 -20.45
N THR A 22 19.93 -24.28 -21.75
CA THR A 22 19.45 -23.21 -22.63
C THR A 22 17.96 -23.39 -22.88
N GLY A 23 17.14 -22.48 -22.36
CA GLY A 23 15.71 -22.41 -22.63
C GLY A 23 15.36 -21.44 -23.76
N CYS A 24 14.09 -21.42 -24.17
CA CYS A 24 13.57 -20.38 -25.06
C CYS A 24 13.65 -19.00 -24.41
N LEU A 25 13.39 -18.94 -23.11
CA LEU A 25 13.58 -17.75 -22.30
C LEU A 25 14.82 -17.91 -21.40
N THR A 26 15.52 -16.81 -21.17
CA THR A 26 16.75 -16.82 -20.36
C THR A 26 16.48 -17.15 -18.90
N ASP A 27 15.34 -16.75 -18.35
CA ASP A 27 14.92 -17.06 -16.98
C ASP A 27 14.60 -18.53 -16.80
N GLU A 28 13.88 -19.14 -17.75
CA GLU A 28 13.58 -20.57 -17.76
C GLU A 28 14.86 -21.40 -17.84
N GLY A 29 15.76 -21.05 -18.77
CA GLY A 29 17.06 -21.73 -18.90
C GLY A 29 17.92 -21.62 -17.64
N ILE A 30 17.96 -20.42 -17.02
CA ILE A 30 18.71 -20.21 -15.78
C ILE A 30 18.10 -21.02 -14.64
N ARG A 31 16.79 -20.99 -14.42
CA ARG A 31 16.12 -21.72 -13.33
C ARG A 31 16.34 -23.23 -13.42
N HIS A 32 16.28 -23.80 -14.62
CA HIS A 32 16.53 -25.23 -14.84
C HIS A 32 18.03 -25.59 -14.85
N SER A 33 18.94 -24.61 -14.82
CA SER A 33 20.37 -24.87 -14.72
C SER A 33 20.78 -25.26 -13.30
N SER A 34 21.90 -25.96 -13.18
CA SER A 34 22.59 -26.26 -11.92
C SER A 34 24.02 -25.72 -11.94
N LEU A 35 24.59 -25.54 -10.74
CA LEU A 35 25.95 -25.01 -10.56
C LEU A 35 27.03 -26.10 -10.52
N ILE A 36 26.73 -27.32 -10.97
CA ILE A 36 27.60 -28.50 -10.89
C ILE A 36 29.00 -28.25 -11.45
N CYS A 37 29.12 -27.46 -12.53
CA CYS A 37 30.40 -27.13 -13.14
C CYS A 37 31.38 -26.48 -12.16
N LEU A 38 30.89 -25.68 -11.21
CA LEU A 38 31.73 -24.96 -10.26
C LEU A 38 32.42 -25.89 -9.26
N PHE A 39 31.92 -27.13 -9.08
CA PHE A 39 32.48 -28.14 -8.18
C PHE A 39 33.41 -29.14 -8.89
N ASN A 40 33.68 -28.94 -10.19
CA ASN A 40 34.53 -29.84 -10.96
C ASN A 40 35.69 -29.08 -11.60
N GLN A 41 36.93 -29.44 -11.23
CA GLN A 41 38.12 -28.73 -11.70
C GLN A 41 38.23 -28.71 -13.23
N THR A 42 37.94 -29.83 -13.90
CA THR A 42 37.98 -29.91 -15.37
C THR A 42 36.99 -28.95 -16.01
N CYS A 43 35.82 -28.75 -15.40
CA CYS A 43 34.80 -27.83 -15.91
C CYS A 43 35.16 -26.37 -15.65
N VAL A 44 35.69 -26.07 -14.46
CA VAL A 44 36.20 -24.74 -14.10
C VAL A 44 37.38 -24.36 -14.99
N ASP A 45 38.27 -25.29 -15.31
CA ASP A 45 39.40 -25.08 -16.23
C ASP A 45 38.94 -24.77 -17.65
N LEU A 46 37.87 -25.46 -18.11
CA LEU A 46 37.23 -25.14 -19.39
C LEU A 46 36.69 -23.70 -19.37
N MET A 47 36.00 -23.30 -18.31
CA MET A 47 35.40 -21.98 -18.18
C MET A 47 36.46 -20.87 -18.03
N SER A 48 37.51 -21.12 -17.26
CA SER A 48 38.61 -20.17 -17.01
C SER A 48 39.42 -19.90 -18.28
N TYR A 49 39.60 -20.91 -19.13
CA TYR A 49 40.20 -20.77 -20.47
C TYR A 49 39.44 -19.75 -21.33
N TRP A 50 38.10 -19.79 -21.33
CA TRP A 50 37.28 -18.85 -22.11
C TRP A 50 37.24 -17.44 -21.50
N LEU A 51 37.36 -17.34 -20.18
CA LEU A 51 37.32 -16.06 -19.46
C LEU A 51 38.70 -15.41 -19.28
N ASN A 52 39.78 -16.06 -19.74
CA ASN A 52 41.17 -15.66 -19.46
C ASN A 52 41.44 -15.47 -17.96
N ALA A 53 40.84 -16.32 -17.11
CA ALA A 53 41.05 -16.29 -15.67
C ALA A 53 42.16 -17.27 -15.28
N SER A 54 43.13 -16.81 -14.50
CA SER A 54 44.22 -17.65 -13.97
C SER A 54 43.97 -18.06 -12.52
N ASN A 55 44.39 -19.26 -12.14
CA ASN A 55 44.34 -19.79 -10.77
C ASN A 55 42.91 -19.93 -10.18
N VAL A 56 41.95 -20.37 -10.99
CA VAL A 56 40.59 -20.66 -10.51
C VAL A 56 40.53 -22.10 -10.01
N LEU A 57 40.22 -22.28 -8.73
CA LEU A 57 40.00 -23.59 -8.12
C LEU A 57 38.50 -23.90 -8.11
N ALA A 58 38.16 -25.17 -8.32
CA ALA A 58 36.81 -25.66 -8.11
C ALA A 58 36.40 -25.56 -6.63
N LEU A 59 35.11 -25.32 -6.41
CA LEU A 59 34.53 -25.34 -5.07
C LEU A 59 34.51 -26.75 -4.48
N ASP A 60 34.62 -26.82 -3.17
CA ASP A 60 34.50 -28.07 -2.43
C ASP A 60 33.02 -28.39 -2.15
N ALA A 61 32.57 -29.53 -2.70
CA ALA A 61 31.21 -30.01 -2.51
C ALA A 61 30.94 -30.47 -1.07
N ASN A 62 31.97 -30.77 -0.27
CA ASN A 62 31.82 -31.26 1.10
C ASN A 62 31.44 -30.14 2.10
N ILE A 63 31.53 -28.88 1.69
CA ILE A 63 31.16 -27.73 2.53
C ILE A 63 29.63 -27.55 2.54
N LEU A 64 28.95 -28.01 1.50
CA LEU A 64 27.50 -27.91 1.37
C LEU A 64 26.80 -28.79 2.41
N ASN A 65 25.81 -28.23 3.10
CA ASN A 65 24.98 -29.00 4.03
C ASN A 65 23.57 -29.26 3.50
N HIS A 66 22.98 -28.28 2.82
CA HIS A 66 21.58 -28.32 2.41
C HIS A 66 21.43 -28.56 0.91
N PHE A 67 22.17 -27.80 0.09
CA PHE A 67 22.17 -28.00 -1.35
C PHE A 67 23.17 -29.06 -1.79
N THR A 68 22.97 -29.57 -2.99
CA THR A 68 23.94 -30.45 -3.65
C THR A 68 24.47 -29.80 -4.93
N PRO A 69 25.62 -30.22 -5.47
CA PRO A 69 26.08 -29.74 -6.78
C PRO A 69 25.07 -29.98 -7.90
N HIS A 70 24.12 -30.91 -7.72
CA HIS A 70 23.06 -31.22 -8.68
C HIS A 70 21.79 -30.40 -8.50
N SER A 71 21.66 -29.65 -7.39
CA SER A 71 20.49 -28.81 -7.13
C SER A 71 20.35 -27.73 -8.20
N THR A 72 19.10 -27.46 -8.58
CA THR A 72 18.80 -26.47 -9.62
C THR A 72 18.83 -25.05 -9.05
N ILE A 73 19.06 -24.07 -9.91
CA ILE A 73 19.00 -22.65 -9.52
C ILE A 73 17.59 -22.30 -9.06
N ASP A 74 16.53 -22.93 -9.60
CA ASP A 74 15.17 -22.72 -9.10
C ASP A 74 15.02 -23.11 -7.63
N GLU A 75 15.50 -24.29 -7.25
CA GLU A 75 15.52 -24.75 -5.84
C GLU A 75 16.29 -23.76 -4.96
N MET A 76 17.47 -23.32 -5.40
CA MET A 76 18.27 -22.34 -4.66
C MET A 76 17.56 -21.00 -4.54
N VAL A 77 16.92 -20.49 -5.60
CA VAL A 77 16.17 -19.23 -5.60
C VAL A 77 14.99 -19.30 -4.63
N ASN A 78 14.26 -20.43 -4.61
CA ASN A 78 13.12 -20.63 -3.72
C ASN A 78 13.52 -20.58 -2.24
N GLU A 79 14.78 -20.90 -1.95
CA GLU A 79 15.39 -20.85 -0.62
C GLU A 79 16.40 -19.70 -0.46
N VAL A 80 16.34 -18.70 -1.35
CA VAL A 80 17.15 -17.47 -1.31
C VAL A 80 18.67 -17.73 -1.26
N PHE A 81 19.11 -18.86 -1.82
CA PHE A 81 20.50 -19.34 -1.84
C PHE A 81 21.11 -19.55 -0.44
N VAL A 82 20.29 -19.79 0.59
CA VAL A 82 20.81 -20.00 1.95
C VAL A 82 21.07 -21.49 2.20
N ASP A 83 22.36 -21.88 2.16
CA ASP A 83 22.76 -23.27 2.44
C ASP A 83 22.82 -23.56 3.95
N LEU A 84 23.33 -22.62 4.75
CA LEU A 84 23.38 -22.74 6.20
C LEU A 84 23.19 -21.38 6.87
N TRP A 85 22.29 -21.34 7.85
CA TRP A 85 22.13 -20.19 8.73
C TRP A 85 23.17 -20.23 9.85
N ASN A 86 24.17 -19.34 9.78
CA ASN A 86 25.09 -19.13 10.89
C ASN A 86 24.52 -18.09 11.88
N TYR A 87 24.00 -18.56 13.01
CA TYR A 87 23.43 -17.72 14.07
C TYR A 87 24.46 -16.83 14.81
N SER A 88 25.75 -17.00 14.54
CA SER A 88 26.79 -16.10 15.09
C SER A 88 26.96 -14.79 14.32
N ALA A 89 26.17 -14.57 13.25
CA ALA A 89 26.19 -13.32 12.50
C ALA A 89 25.68 -12.15 13.36
N SER A 90 26.55 -11.17 13.61
CA SER A 90 26.20 -9.93 14.29
C SER A 90 25.42 -9.01 13.35
N TYR A 91 24.21 -8.63 13.74
CA TYR A 91 23.42 -7.63 13.02
C TYR A 91 24.18 -6.30 12.90
N HIS A 92 24.99 -5.95 13.92
CA HIS A 92 25.77 -4.73 13.93
C HIS A 92 26.81 -4.71 12.81
N ASP A 93 27.56 -5.81 12.65
CA ASP A 93 28.64 -5.90 11.66
C ASP A 93 28.07 -5.93 10.24
N PHE A 94 26.95 -6.62 10.04
CA PHE A 94 26.21 -6.59 8.78
C PHE A 94 25.74 -5.18 8.42
N TYR A 95 25.13 -4.48 9.38
CA TYR A 95 24.62 -3.13 9.15
C TYR A 95 25.74 -2.13 8.89
N GLN A 96 26.89 -2.26 9.56
CA GLN A 96 28.05 -1.40 9.30
C GLN A 96 28.58 -1.55 7.86
N GLN A 97 28.60 -2.77 7.33
CA GLN A 97 29.07 -3.03 5.97
C GLN A 97 28.05 -2.60 4.90
N CYS A 98 26.76 -2.81 5.18
CA CYS A 98 25.69 -2.57 4.22
C CYS A 98 24.93 -1.26 4.46
N ARG A 99 25.47 -0.33 5.27
CA ARG A 99 24.76 0.91 5.60
C ARG A 99 24.54 1.73 4.33
N PRO A 100 23.29 2.07 3.97
CA PRO A 100 23.06 2.94 2.83
C PRO A 100 23.60 4.35 3.13
N ASP A 101 24.22 4.98 2.12
CA ASP A 101 24.70 6.37 2.23
C ASP A 101 23.56 7.38 2.42
N ARG A 102 22.36 7.01 1.96
CA ARG A 102 21.16 7.83 2.07
C ARG A 102 19.97 6.93 2.42
N CYS A 103 19.17 7.35 3.38
CA CYS A 103 17.94 6.65 3.71
C CYS A 103 16.88 6.93 2.63
N SER A 104 16.35 5.88 2.02
CA SER A 104 15.12 5.94 1.22
C SER A 104 14.03 5.18 1.95
N TYR A 105 12.93 5.84 2.26
CA TYR A 105 11.74 5.18 2.77
C TYR A 105 10.79 4.91 1.61
N LYS A 106 10.18 3.72 1.61
CA LYS A 106 9.13 3.35 0.65
C LYS A 106 7.80 3.44 1.40
N LEU A 107 6.93 4.38 1.05
CA LEU A 107 5.52 4.29 1.48
C LEU A 107 4.91 3.11 0.73
N SER A 108 4.74 1.99 1.44
CA SER A 108 4.09 0.81 0.90
C SER A 108 2.57 0.99 1.01
N GLU A 109 1.96 1.64 0.03
CA GLU A 109 0.49 1.58 -0.14
C GLU A 109 0.12 0.23 -0.77
N HIS A 110 -0.09 -0.79 0.04
CA HIS A 110 -0.67 -2.03 -0.43
C HIS A 110 -2.20 -1.92 -0.35
N ASN A 111 -2.88 -2.09 -1.48
CA ASN A 111 -4.36 -2.12 -1.62
C ASN A 111 -5.14 -0.82 -1.39
N SER A 112 -4.54 0.37 -1.58
CA SER A 112 -5.26 1.64 -1.44
C SER A 112 -6.45 1.78 -2.40
N VAL A 113 -6.40 1.21 -3.61
CA VAL A 113 -7.49 1.32 -4.60
C VAL A 113 -8.77 0.60 -4.15
N TRP A 114 -8.67 -0.64 -3.67
CA TRP A 114 -9.85 -1.39 -3.21
C TRP A 114 -10.46 -0.78 -1.95
N LEU A 115 -9.61 -0.26 -1.07
CA LEU A 115 -10.03 0.45 0.14
C LEU A 115 -10.78 1.73 -0.21
N ILE A 116 -10.32 2.50 -1.20
CA ILE A 116 -11.01 3.70 -1.69
C ILE A 116 -12.37 3.32 -2.30
N VAL A 117 -12.41 2.29 -3.14
CA VAL A 117 -13.65 1.84 -3.82
C VAL A 117 -14.69 1.38 -2.79
N THR A 118 -14.31 0.51 -1.85
CA THR A 118 -15.22 0.02 -0.80
C THR A 118 -15.67 1.12 0.15
N ALA A 119 -14.81 2.11 0.44
CA ALA A 119 -15.18 3.29 1.22
C ALA A 119 -16.24 4.15 0.51
N VAL A 120 -16.09 4.39 -0.80
CA VAL A 120 -17.06 5.16 -1.59
C VAL A 120 -18.42 4.46 -1.63
N PHE A 121 -18.46 3.15 -1.91
CA PHE A 121 -19.70 2.38 -1.90
C PHE A 121 -20.37 2.36 -0.52
N SER A 122 -19.59 2.18 0.54
CA SER A 122 -20.10 2.20 1.93
C SER A 122 -20.66 3.56 2.32
N LEU A 123 -20.03 4.65 1.87
CA LEU A 123 -20.47 6.01 2.17
C LEU A 123 -21.76 6.37 1.43
N ILE A 124 -21.86 6.03 0.14
CA ILE A 124 -23.07 6.22 -0.67
C ILE A 124 -24.23 5.39 -0.11
N GLY A 125 -23.99 4.11 0.17
CA GLY A 125 -25.00 3.19 0.70
C GLY A 125 -25.47 3.55 2.11
N GLY A 126 -24.54 3.80 3.02
CA GLY A 126 -24.83 4.15 4.41
C GLY A 126 -25.57 5.47 4.53
N LEU A 127 -25.12 6.50 3.80
CA LEU A 127 -25.71 7.84 3.89
C LEU A 127 -27.15 7.86 3.39
N MET A 128 -27.45 7.20 2.26
CA MET A 128 -28.82 7.12 1.75
C MET A 128 -29.77 6.42 2.73
N LYS A 129 -29.32 5.31 3.33
CA LYS A 129 -30.16 4.54 4.26
C LYS A 129 -30.39 5.27 5.58
N ILE A 130 -29.35 5.88 6.15
CA ILE A 130 -29.47 6.67 7.37
C ILE A 130 -30.38 7.88 7.14
N LEU A 131 -30.26 8.56 5.99
CA LEU A 131 -31.12 9.71 5.67
C LEU A 131 -32.59 9.29 5.52
N GLN A 132 -32.87 8.20 4.81
CA GLN A 132 -34.23 7.66 4.68
C GLN A 132 -34.88 7.30 6.03
N ILE A 133 -34.09 6.77 6.97
CA ILE A 133 -34.56 6.48 8.34
C ILE A 133 -34.71 7.78 9.14
N ALA A 134 -33.79 8.73 9.00
CA ALA A 134 -33.81 9.97 9.76
C ALA A 134 -34.97 10.89 9.37
N ILE A 135 -35.36 10.96 8.09
CA ILE A 135 -36.44 11.83 7.59
C ILE A 135 -37.75 11.69 8.39
N PRO A 136 -38.36 10.49 8.54
CA PRO A 136 -39.62 10.36 9.29
C PRO A 136 -39.45 10.72 10.77
N HIS A 137 -38.28 10.47 11.37
CA HIS A 137 -38.01 10.84 12.76
C HIS A 137 -37.90 12.36 12.93
N VAL A 138 -37.15 13.03 12.05
CA VAL A 138 -36.99 14.48 12.04
C VAL A 138 -38.33 15.17 11.79
N LEU A 139 -39.10 14.72 10.81
CA LEU A 139 -40.44 15.26 10.54
C LEU A 139 -41.38 15.07 11.74
N ARG A 140 -41.40 13.90 12.37
CA ARG A 140 -42.21 13.65 13.57
C ARG A 140 -41.80 14.58 14.73
N ILE A 141 -40.51 14.84 14.90
CA ILE A 141 -40.01 15.78 15.92
C ILE A 141 -40.46 17.21 15.58
N ILE A 142 -40.29 17.66 14.33
CA ILE A 142 -40.71 19.00 13.88
C ILE A 142 -42.23 19.19 14.09
N PHE A 143 -43.05 18.25 13.66
CA PHE A 143 -44.51 18.31 13.87
C PHE A 143 -44.90 18.27 15.36
N SER A 144 -44.18 17.50 16.18
CA SER A 144 -44.39 17.47 17.63
C SER A 144 -44.02 18.81 18.29
N LEU A 145 -42.94 19.47 17.85
CA LEU A 145 -42.59 20.80 18.33
C LEU A 145 -43.59 21.87 17.85
N TYR A 146 -43.98 21.84 16.57
CA TYR A 146 -44.95 22.78 16.03
C TYR A 146 -46.31 22.67 16.73
N SER A 147 -46.84 21.46 16.90
CA SER A 147 -48.12 21.24 17.62
C SER A 147 -48.06 21.56 19.12
N ARG A 148 -46.87 21.54 19.74
CA ARG A 148 -46.68 22.04 21.12
C ARG A 148 -46.63 23.57 21.15
N PHE A 149 -46.01 24.19 20.16
CA PHE A 149 -45.94 25.65 20.01
C PHE A 149 -47.32 26.25 19.66
N GLU A 150 -48.08 25.63 18.77
CA GLU A 150 -49.41 26.06 18.35
C GLU A 150 -50.44 26.01 19.50
N ARG A 151 -50.38 24.96 20.34
CA ARG A 151 -51.19 24.89 21.57
C ARG A 151 -50.79 25.91 22.63
N TRP A 152 -49.51 26.30 22.66
CA TRP A 152 -48.99 27.36 23.53
C TRP A 152 -49.39 28.76 23.00
N TRP A 153 -49.43 28.93 21.67
CA TRP A 153 -49.78 30.17 20.98
C TRP A 153 -51.25 30.55 21.12
N HIS A 154 -52.19 29.61 21.00
CA HIS A 154 -53.62 29.90 21.18
C HIS A 154 -54.02 30.31 22.60
N ARG A 155 -53.12 30.18 23.59
CA ARG A 155 -53.34 30.62 24.98
C ARG A 155 -52.68 31.97 25.31
N GLN A 156 -51.96 32.62 24.39
CA GLN A 156 -51.29 33.90 24.65
C GLN A 156 -51.60 34.96 23.57
N PRO A 157 -51.72 36.25 23.93
CA PRO A 157 -51.83 37.34 22.94
C PRO A 157 -50.53 37.47 22.12
N PRO A 158 -50.57 38.05 20.90
CA PRO A 158 -49.43 38.05 19.98
C PRO A 158 -48.19 38.72 20.60
N PRO A 159 -47.01 38.08 20.57
CA PRO A 159 -45.80 38.61 21.16
C PRO A 159 -45.20 39.73 20.30
N ILE A 160 -44.83 40.83 20.96
CA ILE A 160 -43.94 41.86 20.42
C ILE A 160 -42.58 41.20 20.23
N ILE A 161 -42.08 41.13 18.99
CA ILE A 161 -40.82 40.45 18.65
C ILE A 161 -39.64 41.37 19.04
N PRO A 162 -38.83 41.05 20.07
CA PRO A 162 -37.51 41.64 20.17
C PRO A 162 -36.62 41.02 19.08
N ARG A 163 -35.98 41.89 18.29
CA ARG A 163 -35.03 41.53 17.23
C ARG A 163 -33.78 40.91 17.86
N SER A 164 -33.82 39.60 18.14
CA SER A 164 -32.67 38.88 18.67
C SER A 164 -31.59 38.83 17.58
N LYS A 165 -30.41 39.38 17.89
CA LYS A 165 -29.21 39.17 17.09
C LYS A 165 -28.66 37.79 17.47
N PHE A 166 -29.18 36.75 16.85
CA PHE A 166 -28.61 35.41 16.96
C PHE A 166 -27.17 35.45 16.42
N SER A 167 -26.18 35.39 17.31
CA SER A 167 -24.76 35.55 16.96
C SER A 167 -24.22 34.32 16.22
N PHE A 168 -24.41 34.32 14.90
CA PHE A 168 -23.83 33.35 13.96
C PHE A 168 -22.31 33.18 14.14
N GLN A 169 -21.62 34.22 14.61
CA GLN A 169 -20.19 34.19 14.92
C GLN A 169 -19.80 33.05 15.88
N ILE A 170 -20.63 32.74 16.87
CA ILE A 170 -20.31 31.74 17.90
C ILE A 170 -20.32 30.33 17.28
N ILE A 171 -21.30 30.07 16.42
CA ILE A 171 -21.45 28.78 15.71
C ILE A 171 -20.33 28.63 14.68
N ILE A 172 -20.01 29.68 13.93
CA ILE A 172 -18.91 29.68 12.95
C ILE A 172 -17.56 29.41 13.64
N ASN A 173 -17.32 29.99 14.81
CA ASN A 173 -16.07 29.77 15.55
C ASN A 173 -15.98 28.33 16.09
N ARG A 174 -17.09 27.75 16.55
CA ARG A 174 -17.15 26.33 16.95
C ARG A 174 -16.93 25.38 15.77
N LEU A 175 -17.54 25.68 14.62
CA LEU A 175 -17.35 24.91 13.37
C LEU A 175 -15.90 24.99 12.85
N ARG A 176 -15.22 26.13 13.04
CA ARG A 176 -13.83 26.32 12.62
C ARG A 176 -12.82 25.50 13.45
N GLN A 177 -13.20 25.10 14.66
CA GLN A 177 -12.39 24.30 15.59
C GLN A 177 -12.77 22.80 15.57
N LEU A 178 -13.67 22.40 14.68
CA LEU A 178 -14.10 21.00 14.61
C LEU A 178 -12.96 20.14 14.04
N ASN A 179 -12.57 19.11 14.79
CA ASN A 179 -11.69 18.03 14.35
C ASN A 179 -12.46 16.71 14.54
N LEU A 180 -13.04 16.20 13.47
CA LEU A 180 -13.90 15.00 13.50
C LEU A 180 -13.08 13.72 13.66
N PHE A 181 -11.79 13.77 13.30
CA PHE A 181 -10.86 12.65 13.33
C PHE A 181 -9.83 12.78 14.45
N ALA A 182 -10.19 13.46 15.55
CA ALA A 182 -9.33 13.55 16.72
C ALA A 182 -9.09 12.15 17.31
N SER A 183 -7.83 11.87 17.65
CA SER A 183 -7.43 10.64 18.34
C SER A 183 -8.04 10.57 19.75
N GLU A 184 -8.25 9.35 20.25
CA GLU A 184 -8.80 9.10 21.59
C GLU A 184 -7.86 9.59 22.71
N ASP A 185 -6.55 9.64 22.43
CA ASP A 185 -5.52 10.20 23.33
C ASP A 185 -4.72 11.31 22.63
N PRO A 186 -5.20 12.58 22.67
CA PRO A 186 -4.60 13.70 21.95
C PRO A 186 -3.22 14.12 22.52
N THR A 187 -2.76 13.50 23.61
CA THR A 187 -1.43 13.77 24.18
C THR A 187 -0.32 12.98 23.51
N LYS A 188 -0.67 11.99 22.67
CA LYS A 188 0.26 11.16 21.90
C LYS A 188 0.39 11.57 20.43
N ASP A 189 -0.43 12.50 19.97
CA ASP A 189 -0.46 12.92 18.57
C ASP A 189 0.68 13.91 18.29
N ASP A 190 1.51 13.59 17.30
CA ASP A 190 2.54 14.51 16.81
C ASP A 190 1.92 15.70 16.06
N GLU A 191 2.62 16.83 15.98
CA GLU A 191 2.12 18.05 15.32
C GLU A 191 1.71 17.81 13.84
N HIS A 192 2.40 16.89 13.17
CA HIS A 192 2.06 16.47 11.81
C HIS A 192 0.73 15.70 11.75
N GLU A 193 0.44 14.87 12.75
CA GLU A 193 -0.77 14.06 12.82
C GLU A 193 -1.99 14.94 13.09
N ILE A 194 -1.88 15.89 14.02
CA ILE A 194 -2.93 16.88 14.32
C ILE A 194 -3.29 17.70 13.07
N ARG A 195 -2.28 18.15 12.30
CA ARG A 195 -2.52 18.88 11.04
C ARG A 195 -3.22 18.01 10.00
N GLY A 196 -2.87 16.73 9.92
CA GLY A 196 -3.53 15.74 9.08
C GLY A 196 -5.01 15.57 9.43
N GLN A 197 -5.33 15.43 10.71
CA GLN A 197 -6.71 15.27 11.20
C GLN A 197 -7.60 16.50 10.92
N ILE A 198 -7.06 17.72 11.08
CA ILE A 198 -7.80 18.95 10.76
C ILE A 198 -8.05 19.07 9.25
N LEU A 199 -7.06 18.73 8.43
CA LEU A 199 -7.19 18.76 6.98
C LEU A 199 -8.19 17.73 6.48
N SER A 200 -8.15 16.50 7.00
CA SER A 200 -9.10 15.45 6.66
C SER A 200 -10.53 15.82 7.07
N THR A 201 -10.72 16.45 8.23
CA THR A 201 -12.03 16.97 8.67
C THR A 201 -12.61 17.97 7.67
N ARG A 202 -11.80 18.90 7.18
CA ARG A 202 -12.24 19.90 6.18
C ARG A 202 -12.58 19.27 4.85
N ILE A 203 -11.74 18.36 4.36
CA ILE A 203 -11.97 17.64 3.10
C ILE A 203 -13.27 16.82 3.18
N PHE A 204 -13.47 16.11 4.29
CA PHE A 204 -14.68 15.32 4.52
C PHE A 204 -15.95 16.17 4.48
N ILE A 205 -15.97 17.31 5.16
CA ILE A 205 -17.14 18.22 5.16
C ILE A 205 -17.42 18.76 3.76
N ILE A 206 -16.39 19.14 2.99
CA ILE A 206 -16.56 19.61 1.61
C ILE A 206 -17.16 18.52 0.72
N ILE A 207 -16.61 17.31 0.79
CA ILE A 207 -17.09 16.16 0.01
C ILE A 207 -18.54 15.82 0.41
N LEU A 208 -18.86 15.84 1.70
CA LEU A 208 -20.20 15.58 2.20
C LEU A 208 -21.20 16.60 1.66
N LEU A 209 -20.85 17.89 1.65
CA LEU A 209 -21.71 18.94 1.10
C LEU A 209 -21.90 18.78 -0.42
N LEU A 210 -20.84 18.47 -1.16
CA LEU A 210 -20.93 18.20 -2.61
C LEU A 210 -21.82 16.99 -2.90
N ALA A 211 -21.68 15.92 -2.13
CA ALA A 211 -22.51 14.72 -2.28
C ALA A 211 -24.00 15.04 -2.01
N LEU A 212 -24.31 15.82 -0.98
CA LEU A 212 -25.68 16.24 -0.69
C LEU A 212 -26.26 17.11 -1.82
N VAL A 213 -25.48 18.03 -2.39
CA VAL A 213 -25.93 18.85 -3.54
C VAL A 213 -26.23 17.99 -4.75
N ILE A 214 -25.35 17.04 -5.10
CA ILE A 214 -25.56 16.13 -6.23
C ILE A 214 -26.83 15.29 -5.99
N LEU A 215 -27.03 14.78 -4.78
CA LEU A 215 -28.24 14.02 -4.42
C LEU A 215 -29.50 14.87 -4.56
N THR A 216 -29.47 16.14 -4.17
CA THR A 216 -30.63 17.03 -4.35
C THR A 216 -30.92 17.35 -5.82
N MET A 217 -29.88 17.43 -6.66
CA MET A 217 -30.04 17.61 -8.10
C MET A 217 -30.66 16.37 -8.76
N ILE A 218 -30.19 15.18 -8.40
CA ILE A 218 -30.74 13.91 -8.90
C ILE A 218 -32.18 13.73 -8.44
N ALA A 219 -32.46 13.93 -7.15
CA ALA A 219 -33.81 13.80 -6.60
C ALA A 219 -34.80 14.80 -7.20
N ARG A 220 -34.32 15.97 -7.65
CA ARG A 220 -35.13 16.96 -8.38
C ARG A 220 -35.39 16.52 -9.82
N HIS A 221 -34.39 15.97 -10.50
CA HIS A 221 -34.52 15.47 -11.86
C HIS A 221 -35.53 14.31 -11.95
N ASP A 222 -35.57 13.41 -10.96
CA ASP A 222 -36.53 12.29 -10.94
C ASP A 222 -37.97 12.71 -10.60
N SER A 223 -38.20 13.99 -10.28
CA SER A 223 -39.52 14.53 -9.93
C SER A 223 -40.22 15.32 -11.05
N GLU A 224 -39.56 15.48 -12.20
CA GLU A 224 -40.13 16.01 -13.46
C GLU A 224 -40.41 14.87 -14.45
#